data_AF-A0A966HDM9-F1
#
_entry.id   AF-A0A966HDM9-F1
#
_cell.length_a   1.000
_cell.length_b   1.000
_cell.length_c   1.000
_cell.angle_alpha   90.00
_cell.angle_beta   90.00
_cell.angle_gamma   90.00
#
_symmetry.space_group_name_H-M   'P 1'
#
loop_
_entity.id
_entity.type
_entity.pdbx_description
1 polymer ?
#
loop_
_entity_poly.entity_id
_entity_poly.type
_entity_poly.pdbx_seq_one_letter_code
_entity_poly.pdbx_strand_id
1 'polypeptide(L)'
;MANNTVKKLLGIALAIVALAGCSSTQKSWEAVAAKAGFDEVTVMSGNDEIGYWLYGTAGTCQIRLFAHPGENRLYATVPGSQDLGSSDFVGDPSVALLRTDPRFETCFVAEDDEGVQAP
;
A
#
# COMPACT_ATOMS: atom_id res chain seq x y z
N MET A 1 54.97 -5.49 35.97
CA MET A 1 55.26 -5.83 34.56
C MET A 1 54.65 -7.20 34.28
N ALA A 2 53.62 -7.26 33.45
CA ALA A 2 53.17 -8.46 32.72
C ALA A 2 52.13 -8.00 31.70
N ASN A 3 52.61 -7.68 30.50
CA ASN A 3 51.81 -7.67 29.27
C ASN A 3 51.23 -9.06 29.08
N ASN A 4 49.95 -9.19 28.70
CA ASN A 4 49.47 -10.37 27.99
C ASN A 4 48.27 -10.03 27.11
N THR A 5 48.59 -9.65 25.89
CA THR A 5 47.69 -9.54 24.74
C THR A 5 47.15 -10.93 24.40
N VAL A 6 45.87 -11.18 24.64
CA VAL A 6 45.18 -12.38 24.15
C VAL A 6 44.10 -11.95 23.16
N LYS A 7 44.48 -11.90 21.88
CA LYS A 7 43.52 -11.99 20.76
C LYS A 7 42.92 -13.39 20.79
N LYS A 8 41.61 -13.50 21.03
CA LYS A 8 40.84 -14.70 20.69
C LYS A 8 39.62 -14.31 19.86
N LEU A 9 39.50 -15.08 18.78
CA LEU A 9 38.64 -14.95 17.63
C LEU A 9 37.16 -15.22 17.95
N LEU A 10 36.32 -14.51 17.20
CA LEU A 10 35.17 -15.01 16.43
C LEU A 10 34.07 -15.81 17.16
N GLY A 11 32.85 -15.28 17.10
CA GLY A 11 31.62 -16.03 17.36
C GLY A 11 30.37 -15.17 17.27
N ILE A 12 29.92 -14.86 16.03
CA ILE A 12 28.58 -14.32 15.80
C ILE A 12 27.58 -15.44 16.11
N ALA A 13 26.73 -15.24 17.10
CA ALA A 13 25.56 -16.08 17.34
C ALA A 13 24.30 -15.21 17.18
N LEU A 14 23.96 -14.92 15.92
CA LEU A 14 22.65 -14.38 15.56
C LEU A 14 21.70 -15.57 15.43
N ALA A 15 20.89 -15.81 16.46
CA ALA A 15 19.81 -16.79 16.40
C ALA A 15 18.51 -16.10 16.79
N ILE A 16 17.97 -15.29 15.88
CA ILE A 16 16.56 -14.87 15.97
C ILE A 16 15.75 -16.00 15.35
N VAL A 17 15.24 -16.88 16.21
CA VAL A 17 14.24 -17.88 15.83
C VAL A 17 12.90 -17.15 15.77
N ALA A 18 12.49 -16.73 14.56
CA ALA A 18 11.12 -16.29 14.30
C ALA A 18 10.40 -17.41 13.55
N LEU A 19 9.72 -18.29 14.29
CA LEU A 19 8.81 -19.28 13.72
C LEU A 19 7.54 -19.34 14.56
N ALA A 20 6.51 -18.62 14.12
CA ALA A 20 5.10 -19.02 14.21
C ALA A 20 4.21 -17.94 13.59
N GLY A 21 3.59 -18.25 12.44
CA GLY A 21 2.47 -17.46 11.91
C GLY A 21 2.29 -17.48 10.40
N CYS A 22 2.16 -18.65 9.77
CA CYS A 22 1.63 -18.78 8.40
C CYS A 22 0.16 -18.34 8.35
N SER A 23 -0.08 -17.05 8.19
CA SER A 23 -1.35 -16.46 7.72
C SER A 23 -1.15 -15.01 7.28
N SER A 24 0.02 -14.68 6.71
CA SER A 24 0.56 -13.32 6.76
C SER A 24 0.40 -12.47 5.49
N THR A 25 -0.07 -13.01 4.36
CA THR A 25 -0.10 -12.21 3.11
C THR A 25 -1.36 -11.36 2.95
N GLN A 26 -2.49 -11.75 3.56
CA GLN A 26 -3.73 -10.96 3.44
C GLN A 26 -3.64 -9.66 4.25
N LYS A 27 -3.12 -9.72 5.48
CA LYS A 27 -2.91 -8.53 6.32
C LYS A 27 -1.77 -7.62 5.81
N SER A 28 -0.89 -8.10 4.93
CA SER A 28 0.25 -7.29 4.47
C SER A 28 -0.14 -6.27 3.42
N TRP A 29 -0.95 -6.64 2.41
CA TRP A 29 -1.33 -5.69 1.36
C TRP A 29 -2.33 -4.64 1.84
N GLU A 30 -3.24 -5.01 2.76
CA GLU A 30 -4.09 -4.06 3.46
C GLU A 30 -3.25 -3.03 4.23
N ALA A 31 -2.24 -3.50 4.97
CA ALA A 31 -1.32 -2.62 5.71
C ALA A 31 -0.46 -1.75 4.78
N VAL A 32 -0.05 -2.26 3.62
CA VAL A 32 0.69 -1.49 2.60
C VAL A 32 -0.17 -0.37 2.04
N ALA A 33 -1.41 -0.65 1.66
CA ALA A 33 -2.35 0.37 1.17
C ALA A 33 -2.71 1.38 2.28
N ALA A 34 -2.97 0.92 3.51
CA ALA A 34 -3.21 1.81 4.64
C ALA A 34 -2.00 2.74 4.90
N LYS A 35 -0.78 2.22 4.83
CA LYS A 35 0.45 3.03 4.94
C LYS A 35 0.60 4.05 3.81
N ALA A 36 0.08 3.74 2.63
CA ALA A 36 0.01 4.67 1.49
C ALA A 36 -1.11 5.73 1.65
N GLY A 37 -1.87 5.67 2.75
CA GLY A 37 -2.88 6.65 3.13
C GLY A 37 -4.30 6.31 2.70
N PHE A 38 -4.54 5.12 2.14
CA PHE A 38 -5.89 4.68 1.78
C PHE A 38 -6.66 4.22 3.02
N ASP A 39 -7.91 4.61 3.13
CA ASP A 39 -8.81 4.19 4.20
C ASP A 39 -9.71 3.02 3.76
N GLU A 40 -10.42 2.40 4.70
CA GLU A 40 -11.43 1.34 4.43
C GLU A 40 -10.92 0.19 3.53
N VAL A 41 -9.63 -0.14 3.65
CA VAL A 41 -9.00 -1.09 2.74
C VAL A 41 -9.54 -2.50 2.95
N THR A 42 -9.99 -3.12 1.86
CA THR A 42 -10.53 -4.48 1.87
C THR A 42 -9.95 -5.29 0.71
N VAL A 43 -9.39 -6.47 1.00
CA VAL A 43 -9.00 -7.43 -0.04
C VAL A 43 -10.24 -8.11 -0.63
N MET A 44 -10.40 -8.05 -1.95
CA MET A 44 -11.51 -8.64 -2.69
C MET A 44 -11.21 -10.07 -3.13
N SER A 45 -10.05 -10.26 -3.75
CA SER A 45 -9.63 -11.55 -4.30
C SER A 45 -8.13 -11.51 -4.62
N GLY A 46 -7.51 -12.68 -4.72
CA GLY A 46 -6.12 -12.75 -5.16
C GLY A 46 -5.35 -13.94 -4.62
N ASN A 47 -4.14 -14.11 -5.15
CA ASN A 47 -3.15 -15.04 -4.67
C ASN A 47 -1.74 -14.55 -5.04
N ASP A 48 -0.73 -15.25 -4.55
CA ASP A 48 0.67 -14.87 -4.74
C ASP A 48 1.17 -15.01 -6.19
N GLU A 49 0.47 -15.76 -7.04
CA GLU A 49 0.87 -16.02 -8.44
C GLU A 49 0.36 -14.95 -9.39
N ILE A 50 -0.88 -14.48 -9.18
CA ILE A 50 -1.58 -13.55 -10.08
C ILE A 50 -1.58 -12.13 -9.51
N GLY A 51 -1.62 -11.98 -8.20
CA GLY A 51 -1.77 -10.71 -7.50
C GLY A 51 -3.09 -10.58 -6.76
N TYR A 52 -3.22 -9.49 -6.01
CA TYR A 52 -4.37 -9.21 -5.14
C TYR A 52 -5.10 -7.96 -5.59
N TRP A 53 -6.42 -8.09 -5.71
CA TRP A 53 -7.35 -6.99 -5.88
C TRP A 53 -7.82 -6.49 -4.51
N LEU A 54 -7.72 -5.19 -4.29
CA LEU A 54 -8.22 -4.52 -3.10
C LEU A 54 -9.10 -3.34 -3.51
N TYR A 55 -9.98 -2.94 -2.61
CA TYR A 55 -10.54 -1.59 -2.59
C TYR A 55 -9.92 -0.79 -1.46
N GLY A 56 -9.75 0.50 -1.66
CA GLY A 56 -9.42 1.46 -0.61
C GLY A 56 -10.00 2.83 -0.96
N THR A 57 -10.23 3.65 0.05
CA THR A 57 -10.84 4.97 -0.12
C THR A 57 -9.74 6.04 -0.21
N ALA A 58 -9.89 6.96 -1.17
CA ALA A 58 -9.03 8.13 -1.32
C ALA A 58 -9.91 9.36 -1.54
N GLY A 59 -10.01 10.22 -0.52
CA GLY A 59 -11.00 11.30 -0.52
C GLY A 59 -12.43 10.75 -0.56
N THR A 60 -13.23 11.17 -1.53
CA THR A 60 -14.62 10.71 -1.70
C THR A 60 -14.75 9.48 -2.61
N CYS A 61 -13.66 9.05 -3.25
CA CYS A 61 -13.68 7.91 -4.16
C CYS A 61 -13.30 6.60 -3.47
N GLN A 62 -14.02 5.54 -3.83
CA GLN A 62 -13.52 4.18 -3.70
C GLN A 62 -12.59 3.86 -4.88
N ILE A 63 -11.33 3.58 -4.58
CA ILE A 63 -10.28 3.29 -5.55
C ILE A 63 -10.05 1.78 -5.60
N ARG A 64 -9.98 1.22 -6.81
CA ARG A 64 -9.52 -0.15 -7.01
C ARG A 64 -7.99 -0.17 -7.02
N LEU A 65 -7.43 -1.05 -6.20
CA LEU A 65 -6.01 -1.27 -6.08
C LEU A 65 -5.64 -2.68 -6.55
N PHE A 66 -4.49 -2.80 -7.18
CA PHE A 66 -3.90 -4.09 -7.56
C PHE A 66 -2.51 -4.21 -6.95
N ALA A 67 -2.34 -5.17 -6.06
CA ALA A 67 -1.04 -5.54 -5.54
C ALA A 67 -0.43 -6.65 -6.41
N HIS A 68 0.80 -6.46 -6.85
CA HIS A 68 1.55 -7.42 -7.64
C HIS A 68 2.69 -8.01 -6.78
N PRO A 69 2.52 -9.19 -6.16
CA PRO A 69 3.51 -9.79 -5.25
C PRO A 69 4.87 -10.01 -5.90
N GLY A 70 4.89 -10.49 -7.15
CA GLY A 70 6.14 -10.72 -7.89
C GLY A 70 6.99 -9.47 -8.11
N GLU A 71 6.38 -8.28 -8.18
CA GLU A 71 7.08 -7.00 -8.32
C GLU A 71 7.25 -6.29 -6.97
N ASN A 72 6.52 -6.75 -5.94
CA ASN A 72 6.35 -6.06 -4.67
C ASN A 72 5.86 -4.61 -4.84
N ARG A 73 4.85 -4.42 -5.70
CA ARG A 73 4.29 -3.09 -6.05
C ARG A 73 2.79 -3.05 -5.90
N LEU A 74 2.29 -1.86 -5.61
CA LEU A 74 0.86 -1.55 -5.60
C LEU A 74 0.53 -0.66 -6.80
N TYR A 75 -0.65 -0.83 -7.37
CA TYR A 75 -1.16 -0.03 -8.48
C TYR A 75 -2.54 0.48 -8.13
N ALA A 76 -2.87 1.72 -8.50
CA ALA A 76 -4.21 2.28 -8.38
C ALA A 76 -4.81 2.52 -9.76
N THR A 77 -6.05 2.06 -9.96
CA THR A 77 -6.82 2.36 -11.16
C THR A 77 -7.40 3.77 -11.06
N VAL A 78 -7.32 4.54 -12.15
CA VAL A 78 -8.01 5.82 -12.30
C VAL A 78 -9.52 5.61 -12.17
N PRO A 79 -10.25 6.43 -11.40
CA PRO A 79 -11.70 6.33 -11.25
C PRO A 79 -12.43 6.26 -12.60
N GLY A 80 -13.37 5.33 -12.72
CA GLY A 80 -14.14 5.13 -13.95
C GLY A 80 -13.45 4.27 -15.03
N SER A 81 -12.15 3.92 -14.87
CA SER A 81 -11.50 2.96 -15.74
C SER A 81 -11.79 1.51 -15.31
N GLN A 82 -11.99 0.63 -16.28
CA GLN A 82 -12.35 -0.79 -16.07
C GLN A 82 -11.32 -1.76 -16.67
N ASP A 83 -10.33 -1.27 -17.43
CA ASP A 83 -9.36 -2.11 -18.13
C ASP A 83 -7.99 -2.07 -17.43
N LEU A 84 -7.37 -3.24 -17.34
CA LEU A 84 -6.05 -3.50 -16.79
C LEU A 84 -4.89 -3.20 -17.74
N GLY A 85 -5.18 -3.13 -19.05
CA GLY A 85 -4.17 -2.90 -20.08
C GLY A 85 -3.98 -1.43 -20.48
N SER A 86 -4.77 -0.50 -19.94
CA SER A 86 -4.74 0.91 -20.32
C SER A 86 -3.69 1.70 -19.52
N SER A 87 -3.37 2.91 -19.98
CA SER A 87 -2.53 3.90 -19.28
C SER A 87 -3.14 4.44 -17.97
N ASP A 88 -4.18 3.79 -17.46
CA ASP A 88 -5.05 4.28 -16.38
C ASP A 88 -4.61 3.76 -15.01
N PHE A 89 -3.33 3.39 -14.87
CA PHE A 89 -2.75 2.98 -13.60
C PHE A 89 -1.72 3.99 -13.09
N VAL A 90 -1.73 4.16 -11.78
CA VAL A 90 -0.65 4.81 -11.02
C VAL A 90 0.11 3.71 -10.28
N GLY A 91 1.39 3.54 -10.59
CA GLY A 91 2.28 2.63 -9.85
C GLY A 91 2.76 3.26 -8.55
N ASP A 92 2.90 2.43 -7.52
CA ASP A 92 3.25 2.78 -6.14
C ASP A 92 2.43 3.97 -5.62
N PRO A 93 1.08 3.90 -5.69
CA PRO A 93 0.22 5.02 -5.40
C PRO A 93 0.26 5.35 -3.90
N SER A 94 0.02 6.62 -3.58
CA SER A 94 -0.33 7.08 -2.24
C SER A 94 -1.41 8.14 -2.35
N VAL A 95 -2.23 8.33 -1.33
CA VAL A 95 -3.27 9.37 -1.36
C VAL A 95 -2.67 10.76 -1.58
N ALA A 96 -1.47 11.02 -1.06
CA ALA A 96 -0.74 12.26 -1.33
C ALA A 96 -0.39 12.42 -2.81
N LEU A 97 0.08 11.35 -3.48
CA LEU A 97 0.35 11.35 -4.91
C LEU A 97 -0.94 11.54 -5.71
N LEU A 98 -1.99 10.77 -5.40
CA LEU A 98 -3.27 10.83 -6.09
C LEU A 98 -3.91 12.22 -5.99
N ARG A 99 -3.74 12.92 -4.87
CA ARG A 99 -4.24 14.30 -4.69
C ARG A 99 -3.65 15.30 -5.69
N THR A 100 -2.44 15.02 -6.21
CA THR A 100 -1.76 15.86 -7.20
C THR A 100 -1.92 15.37 -8.63
N ASP A 101 -2.52 14.20 -8.84
CA ASP A 101 -2.76 13.62 -10.15
C ASP A 101 -4.12 14.13 -10.68
N PRO A 102 -4.15 14.87 -11.82
CA PRO A 102 -5.39 15.45 -12.34
C PRO A 102 -6.44 14.40 -12.71
N ARG A 103 -6.04 13.13 -12.93
CA ARG A 103 -6.96 12.04 -13.21
C ARG A 103 -7.82 11.64 -12.00
N PHE A 104 -7.43 12.06 -10.80
CA PHE A 104 -8.12 11.80 -9.54
C PHE A 104 -8.72 13.06 -8.92
N GLU A 105 -8.71 14.19 -9.62
CA GLU A 105 -9.19 15.49 -9.10
C GLU A 105 -10.59 15.38 -8.49
N THR A 106 -11.50 14.66 -9.15
CA THR A 106 -12.88 14.44 -8.70
C THR A 106 -13.01 13.73 -7.35
N CYS A 107 -11.98 13.02 -6.91
CA CYS A 107 -11.95 12.33 -5.62
C CYS A 107 -11.60 13.26 -4.46
N PHE A 108 -11.02 14.43 -4.74
CA PHE A 108 -10.48 15.34 -3.73
C PHE A 108 -11.07 16.74 -3.79
N VAL A 109 -12.02 17.00 -4.69
CA VAL A 109 -12.86 18.19 -4.61
C VAL A 109 -13.59 18.09 -3.29
N ALA A 110 -13.28 19.01 -2.37
CA ALA A 110 -14.07 19.15 -1.17
C ALA A 110 -15.53 19.40 -1.57
N GLU A 111 -16.47 19.02 -0.71
CA GLU A 111 -17.86 19.47 -0.78
C GLU A 111 -17.92 20.99 -0.52
N ASP A 112 -17.25 21.80 -1.36
CA ASP A 112 -17.25 23.26 -1.34
C ASP A 112 -18.62 23.81 -1.82
N ASP A 113 -19.73 23.12 -1.52
CA ASP A 113 -21.09 23.54 -1.88
C ASP A 113 -22.14 23.19 -0.81
N GLU A 114 -21.77 23.21 0.48
CA GLU A 114 -22.74 23.58 1.52
C GLU A 114 -22.66 25.09 1.81
N GLY A 115 -22.82 25.88 0.74
CA GLY A 115 -23.16 27.28 0.82
C GLY A 115 -24.58 27.44 1.35
N VAL A 116 -24.70 27.50 2.68
CA VAL A 116 -25.86 27.97 3.45
C VAL A 116 -26.64 29.03 2.68
N GLN A 117 -27.79 28.64 2.12
CA GLN A 117 -28.80 29.60 1.68
C GLN A 117 -29.50 30.11 2.95
N ALA A 118 -29.03 31.26 3.43
CA ALA A 118 -29.65 32.04 4.49
C ALA A 118 -31.10 32.43 4.09
N PRO A 119 -32.01 32.62 5.07
CA PRO A 119 -33.46 32.68 4.86
C PRO A 119 -33.95 33.81 3.94
#